data_AF-A0A830FAS5-F1
#
_entry.id   AF-A0A830FAS5-F1
#
_cell.length_a   1.000
_cell.length_b   1.000
_cell.length_c   1.000
_cell.angle_alpha   90.00
_cell.angle_beta   90.00
_cell.angle_gamma   90.00
#
_symmetry.space_group_name_H-M   'P 1'
#
loop_
_entity.id
_entity.type
_entity.pdbx_description
1 polymer ?
#
loop_
_entity_poly.entity_id
_entity_poly.type
_entity_poly.pdbx_seq_one_letter_code
_entity_poly.pdbx_strand_id
1 'polypeptide(L)'
;MAKRKDSNHELERYSRGRVRMALAEWVVNSLDEDYAFDFEVRPTEGFGEGDRDAHGDAVLPSPFYIQLKASEGFANRESVYHSFDVPYLVEDCLRASIPVVLVICDREYEELYWCVLQTYCWDVLDEENEGWREQESVRVRIDREPLADSLQLSRLRGVLREAEHRIATRQRVAASRRGTLHHPSRMHVASTSQVRDYKREMVADAVELANASQYDRARQTLLEVRQMAEVDEPTLEALHRLLQLSEIENSTLAFAKIRFAREAGALAQRYDREEGVLEELREHYDEAWAYLDEHFVGAPYLDQSGLPVRILEVERLNLLSGDGAEMSAVVQHGGDHIRLQAPAIAGGEEFERVHSGEGRDPRVEACENRQHEFDAESLRRSPIATRCLNCELSGETIKQWLSHDVPRVCDSCGDVVYENPLDMESVERRSMLFCEACR
;
A
#
# COMPACT_ATOMS: atom_id res chain seq x y z
N MET A 1 -20.52 18.46 -56.50
CA MET A 1 -21.22 18.53 -55.20
C MET A 1 -20.53 17.58 -54.25
N ALA A 2 -19.74 18.09 -53.31
CA ALA A 2 -19.15 17.26 -52.26
C ALA A 2 -20.27 16.84 -51.30
N LYS A 3 -20.42 15.53 -51.04
CA LYS A 3 -21.30 15.06 -49.95
C LYS A 3 -20.86 15.76 -48.66
N ARG A 4 -21.75 16.55 -48.06
CA ARG A 4 -21.56 17.07 -46.69
C ARG A 4 -21.26 15.85 -45.81
N LYS A 5 -20.09 15.82 -45.17
CA LYS A 5 -19.80 14.82 -44.14
C LYS A 5 -20.80 15.04 -43.01
N ASP A 6 -21.42 13.96 -42.57
CA ASP A 6 -22.33 13.98 -41.43
C ASP A 6 -21.53 14.38 -40.18
N SER A 7 -22.06 15.34 -39.41
CA SER A 7 -21.39 15.92 -38.24
C SER A 7 -21.02 14.88 -37.20
N ASN A 8 -21.78 13.78 -37.11
CA ASN A 8 -21.48 12.68 -36.20
C ASN A 8 -20.17 11.97 -36.55
N HIS A 9 -19.87 11.76 -37.84
CA HIS A 9 -18.60 11.17 -38.25
C HIS A 9 -17.41 12.09 -37.99
N GLU A 10 -17.60 13.41 -38.01
CA GLU A 10 -16.56 14.37 -37.64
C GLU A 10 -16.28 14.33 -36.14
N LEU A 11 -17.34 14.29 -35.32
CA LEU A 11 -17.24 14.17 -33.87
C LEU A 11 -16.57 12.85 -33.45
N GLU A 12 -16.93 11.74 -34.08
CA GLU A 12 -16.32 10.42 -33.85
C GLU A 12 -14.83 10.40 -34.23
N ARG A 13 -14.47 10.95 -35.40
CA ARG A 13 -13.06 11.04 -35.81
C ARG A 13 -12.26 11.92 -34.84
N TYR A 14 -12.85 13.03 -34.39
CA TYR A 14 -12.24 13.94 -33.42
C TYR A 14 -11.98 13.23 -32.10
N SER A 15 -12.99 12.58 -31.52
CA SER A 15 -12.88 11.91 -30.23
C SER A 15 -11.86 10.76 -30.26
N ARG A 16 -11.82 9.95 -31.34
CA ARG A 16 -10.79 8.92 -31.53
C ARG A 16 -9.38 9.50 -31.59
N GLY A 17 -9.22 10.68 -32.21
CA GLY A 17 -7.96 11.41 -32.23
C GLY A 17 -7.54 11.88 -30.83
N ARG A 18 -8.47 12.43 -30.05
CA ARG A 18 -8.22 12.88 -28.68
C ARG A 18 -7.77 11.74 -27.77
N VAL A 19 -8.41 10.57 -27.84
CA VAL A 19 -8.01 9.39 -27.04
C VAL A 19 -6.56 9.00 -27.34
N ARG A 20 -6.18 8.89 -28.62
CA ARG A 20 -4.81 8.54 -29.00
C ARG A 20 -3.78 9.57 -28.54
N MET A 21 -4.15 10.86 -28.51
CA MET A 21 -3.27 11.91 -28.01
C MET A 21 -3.12 11.87 -26.49
N ALA A 22 -4.23 11.70 -25.76
CA ALA A 22 -4.21 11.63 -24.30
C ALA A 22 -3.48 10.38 -23.77
N LEU A 23 -3.52 9.29 -24.53
CA LEU A 23 -2.88 8.02 -24.20
C LEU A 23 -1.65 7.76 -25.08
N ALA A 24 -0.97 8.81 -25.56
CA ALA A 24 0.15 8.69 -26.49
C ALA A 24 1.35 7.92 -25.91
N GLU A 25 1.47 7.88 -24.58
CA GLU A 25 2.49 7.08 -23.89
C GLU A 25 2.15 5.59 -23.86
N TRP A 26 0.90 5.21 -24.13
CA TRP A 26 0.41 3.83 -24.06
C TRP A 26 0.21 3.25 -25.46
N VAL A 27 0.18 1.92 -25.56
CA VAL A 27 -0.13 1.25 -26.83
C VAL A 27 -1.64 1.25 -27.02
N VAL A 28 -2.14 2.02 -28.00
CA VAL A 28 -3.58 2.17 -28.28
C VAL A 28 -3.93 1.51 -29.61
N ASN A 29 -4.54 0.34 -29.55
CA ASN A 29 -5.00 -0.41 -30.73
C ASN A 29 -6.48 -0.12 -30.97
N SER A 30 -6.84 0.34 -32.17
CA SER A 30 -8.25 0.42 -32.55
C SER A 30 -8.80 -0.95 -32.89
N LEU A 31 -9.99 -1.24 -32.38
CA LEU A 31 -10.74 -2.44 -32.72
C LEU A 31 -11.70 -2.14 -33.89
N ASP A 32 -12.01 -3.17 -34.66
CA ASP A 32 -12.95 -3.09 -35.77
C ASP A 32 -14.41 -2.97 -35.26
N GLU A 33 -15.33 -2.48 -36.10
CA GLU A 33 -16.74 -2.24 -35.75
C GLU A 33 -17.50 -3.50 -35.28
N ASP A 34 -16.98 -4.69 -35.57
CA ASP A 34 -17.56 -5.97 -35.15
C ASP A 34 -17.28 -6.29 -33.67
N TYR A 35 -16.42 -5.52 -33.01
CA TYR A 35 -16.15 -5.64 -31.58
C TYR A 35 -17.05 -4.70 -30.77
N ALA A 36 -17.44 -5.13 -29.57
CA ALA A 36 -18.27 -4.34 -28.66
C ALA A 36 -17.58 -3.07 -28.08
N PHE A 37 -16.28 -2.87 -28.37
CA PHE A 37 -15.44 -1.81 -27.82
C PHE A 37 -14.61 -1.13 -28.92
N ASP A 38 -14.21 0.12 -28.71
CA ASP A 38 -13.52 0.94 -29.71
C ASP A 38 -11.99 0.74 -29.74
N PHE A 39 -11.39 0.48 -28.58
CA PHE A 39 -9.95 0.29 -28.44
C PHE A 39 -9.59 -0.82 -27.46
N GLU A 40 -8.45 -1.47 -27.70
CA GLU A 40 -7.67 -2.19 -26.69
C GLU A 40 -6.44 -1.34 -26.37
N VAL A 41 -6.20 -1.07 -25.10
CA VAL A 41 -5.09 -0.24 -24.64
C VAL A 41 -4.19 -1.02 -23.69
N ARG A 42 -2.87 -0.86 -23.86
CA ARG A 42 -1.86 -1.45 -22.98
C ARG A 42 -0.99 -0.35 -22.38
N PRO A 43 -1.06 -0.13 -21.06
CA PRO A 43 -0.18 0.80 -20.36
C PRO A 43 1.31 0.43 -20.54
N THR A 44 2.18 1.42 -20.53
CA THR A 44 3.65 1.27 -20.51
C THR A 44 4.21 1.78 -19.18
N GLU A 45 5.46 1.45 -18.85
CA GLU A 45 6.14 1.92 -17.62
C GLU A 45 6.39 3.44 -17.57
N GLY A 46 6.10 4.18 -18.66
CA GLY A 46 6.34 5.62 -18.76
C GLY A 46 7.81 5.97 -18.97
N PHE A 47 8.09 7.27 -19.15
CA PHE A 47 9.47 7.79 -19.21
C PHE A 47 9.91 8.15 -17.79
N GLY A 48 10.97 7.50 -17.27
CA GLY A 48 11.55 7.89 -15.99
C GLY A 48 12.07 9.33 -16.05
N GLU A 49 11.83 10.12 -14.98
CA GLU A 49 12.47 11.44 -14.82
C GLU A 49 13.99 11.26 -14.73
N GLY A 50 14.68 11.42 -15.85
CA GLY A 50 16.14 11.36 -15.92
C GLY A 50 16.69 10.61 -17.13
N ASP A 51 15.88 9.81 -17.80
CA ASP A 51 16.36 8.92 -18.86
C ASP A 51 15.55 9.14 -20.15
N ARG A 52 15.90 10.21 -20.88
CA ARG A 52 15.29 10.52 -22.20
C ARG A 52 15.64 9.49 -23.28
N ASP A 53 16.60 8.61 -22.98
CA ASP A 53 17.10 7.56 -23.87
C ASP A 53 16.63 6.14 -23.44
N ALA A 54 16.02 5.98 -22.26
CA ALA A 54 15.32 4.75 -21.90
C ALA A 54 13.97 4.71 -22.63
N HIS A 55 13.90 3.92 -23.68
CA HIS A 55 12.66 3.66 -24.37
C HIS A 55 11.62 3.10 -23.37
N GLY A 56 10.41 3.66 -23.37
CA GLY A 56 9.23 3.12 -22.69
C GLY A 56 8.73 1.80 -23.30
N ASP A 57 9.66 0.86 -23.52
CA ASP A 57 9.48 -0.37 -24.29
C ASP A 57 8.83 -1.50 -23.48
N ALA A 58 8.75 -1.35 -22.16
CA ALA A 58 8.07 -2.31 -21.29
C ALA A 58 6.55 -2.06 -21.30
N VAL A 59 5.84 -2.81 -22.14
CA VAL A 59 4.38 -2.91 -22.10
C VAL A 59 3.96 -3.68 -20.85
N LEU A 60 3.15 -3.05 -20.00
CA LEU A 60 2.62 -3.68 -18.79
C LEU A 60 1.60 -4.77 -19.15
N PRO A 61 1.54 -5.89 -18.40
CA PRO A 61 0.67 -7.02 -18.71
C PRO A 61 -0.82 -6.82 -18.35
N SER A 62 -1.28 -5.58 -18.20
CA SER A 62 -2.63 -5.21 -17.75
C SER A 62 -3.38 -4.44 -18.84
N PRO A 63 -3.86 -5.11 -19.92
CA PRO A 63 -4.62 -4.46 -20.98
C PRO A 63 -6.03 -4.10 -20.50
N PHE A 64 -6.65 -3.11 -21.14
CA PHE A 64 -8.06 -2.78 -20.92
C PHE A 64 -8.74 -2.36 -22.22
N TYR A 65 -10.06 -2.49 -22.27
CA TYR A 65 -10.86 -2.00 -23.37
C TYR A 65 -11.34 -0.58 -23.12
N ILE A 66 -11.49 0.21 -24.18
CA ILE A 66 -12.18 1.50 -24.14
C ILE A 66 -13.46 1.42 -24.95
N GLN A 67 -14.58 1.78 -24.33
CA GLN A 67 -15.77 2.23 -25.03
C GLN A 67 -15.77 3.75 -25.10
N LEU A 68 -15.62 4.30 -26.31
CA LEU A 68 -15.60 5.73 -26.55
C LEU A 68 -17.01 6.22 -26.88
N LYS A 69 -17.42 7.29 -26.21
CA LYS A 69 -18.62 8.08 -26.56
C LYS A 69 -18.21 9.54 -26.71
N ALA A 70 -18.93 10.27 -27.54
CA ALA A 70 -18.64 11.68 -27.80
C ALA A 70 -19.91 12.52 -27.73
N SER A 71 -19.80 13.73 -27.21
CA SER A 71 -20.85 14.73 -27.19
C SER A 71 -20.29 16.07 -27.67
N GLU A 72 -21.14 16.89 -28.29
CA GLU A 72 -20.80 18.27 -28.63
C GLU A 72 -20.61 19.13 -27.36
N GLY A 73 -21.27 18.76 -26.25
CA GLY A 73 -21.18 19.43 -24.95
C GLY A 73 -22.13 18.81 -23.93
N PHE A 74 -22.01 19.22 -22.65
CA PHE A 74 -22.96 18.84 -21.60
C PHE A 74 -23.44 20.06 -20.82
N ALA A 75 -24.76 20.15 -20.60
CA ALA A 75 -25.35 21.24 -19.81
C ALA A 75 -24.96 21.18 -18.32
N ASN A 76 -24.66 19.99 -17.80
CA ASN A 76 -24.24 19.81 -16.41
C ASN A 76 -22.74 20.13 -16.28
N ARG A 77 -22.42 21.03 -15.35
CA ARG A 77 -21.06 21.51 -15.06
C ARG A 77 -20.25 20.63 -14.11
N GLU A 78 -20.89 19.68 -13.43
CA GLU A 78 -20.24 18.83 -12.43
C GLU A 78 -19.98 17.43 -12.98
N SER A 79 -20.76 16.98 -13.95
CA SER A 79 -20.68 15.62 -14.48
C SER A 79 -21.04 15.54 -15.95
N VAL A 80 -20.55 14.47 -16.58
CA VAL A 80 -20.97 14.00 -17.89
C VAL A 80 -21.68 12.66 -17.74
N TYR A 81 -22.43 12.24 -18.76
CA TYR A 81 -23.17 10.99 -18.66
C TYR A 81 -23.39 10.31 -20.01
N HIS A 82 -23.61 9.01 -19.98
CA HIS A 82 -24.07 8.24 -21.12
C HIS A 82 -25.14 7.23 -20.70
N SER A 83 -26.15 7.04 -21.54
CA SER A 83 -27.18 6.02 -21.33
C SER A 83 -26.80 4.77 -22.11
N PHE A 84 -26.73 3.63 -21.42
CA PHE A 84 -26.46 2.33 -22.01
C PHE A 84 -27.70 1.44 -21.92
N ASP A 85 -27.88 0.61 -22.94
CA ASP A 85 -28.77 -0.54 -22.85
C ASP A 85 -28.20 -1.53 -21.83
N VAL A 86 -29.05 -2.01 -20.93
CA VAL A 86 -28.63 -2.96 -19.88
C VAL A 86 -28.02 -4.24 -20.46
N PRO A 87 -28.52 -4.82 -21.57
CA PRO A 87 -27.88 -5.97 -22.20
C PRO A 87 -26.41 -5.73 -22.56
N TYR A 88 -26.04 -4.55 -23.07
CA TYR A 88 -24.64 -4.24 -23.39
C TYR A 88 -23.75 -4.26 -22.14
N LEU A 89 -24.20 -3.60 -21.06
CA LEU A 89 -23.45 -3.59 -19.81
C LEU A 89 -23.31 -5.00 -19.21
N VAL A 90 -24.35 -5.81 -19.27
CA VAL A 90 -24.37 -7.15 -18.67
C VAL A 90 -23.62 -8.17 -19.53
N GLU A 91 -23.79 -8.13 -20.85
CA GLU A 91 -23.28 -9.17 -21.76
C GLU A 91 -21.88 -8.88 -22.28
N ASP A 92 -21.54 -7.61 -22.50
CA ASP A 92 -20.25 -7.21 -23.06
C ASP A 92 -19.32 -6.67 -21.96
N CYS A 93 -19.77 -5.69 -21.16
CA CYS A 93 -18.90 -5.02 -20.20
C CYS A 93 -18.60 -5.90 -18.97
N LEU A 94 -19.63 -6.38 -18.27
CA LEU A 94 -19.46 -7.15 -17.02
C LEU A 94 -18.87 -8.54 -17.26
N ARG A 95 -19.04 -9.12 -18.46
CA ARG A 95 -18.45 -10.42 -18.81
C ARG A 95 -17.03 -10.32 -19.35
N ALA A 96 -16.55 -9.12 -19.68
CA ALA A 96 -15.19 -8.94 -20.14
C ALA A 96 -14.19 -9.46 -19.09
N SER A 97 -13.16 -10.18 -19.56
CA SER A 97 -12.11 -10.74 -18.69
C SER A 97 -11.05 -9.72 -18.29
N ILE A 98 -11.13 -8.50 -18.83
CA ILE A 98 -10.25 -7.38 -18.55
C ILE A 98 -11.12 -6.11 -18.34
N PRO A 99 -10.60 -5.06 -17.69
CA PRO A 99 -11.38 -3.86 -17.43
C PRO A 99 -11.89 -3.20 -18.71
N VAL A 100 -13.09 -2.61 -18.64
CA VAL A 100 -13.70 -1.82 -19.71
C VAL A 100 -13.87 -0.40 -19.19
N VAL A 101 -13.19 0.54 -19.83
CA VAL A 101 -13.22 1.96 -19.49
C VAL A 101 -14.19 2.67 -20.43
N LEU A 102 -15.19 3.33 -19.86
CA LEU A 102 -15.96 4.33 -20.60
C LEU A 102 -15.12 5.60 -20.69
N VAL A 103 -14.90 6.08 -21.91
CA VAL A 103 -14.34 7.42 -22.15
C VAL A 103 -15.40 8.27 -22.83
N ILE A 104 -15.73 9.41 -22.23
CA ILE A 104 -16.62 10.41 -22.82
C ILE A 104 -15.79 11.61 -23.25
N CYS A 105 -15.79 11.88 -24.56
CA CYS A 105 -15.22 13.11 -25.12
C CYS A 105 -16.26 14.22 -25.12
N ASP A 106 -15.97 15.30 -24.41
CA ASP A 106 -16.72 16.56 -24.44
C ASP A 106 -16.01 17.52 -25.40
N ARG A 107 -16.60 17.74 -26.58
CA ARG A 107 -15.98 18.57 -27.62
C ARG A 107 -15.95 20.05 -27.27
N GLU A 108 -16.91 20.55 -26.49
CA GLU A 108 -16.98 21.95 -26.07
C GLU A 108 -15.75 22.34 -25.24
N TYR A 109 -15.33 21.45 -24.34
CA TYR A 109 -14.16 21.65 -23.46
C TYR A 109 -12.88 20.99 -23.99
N GLU A 110 -12.98 20.21 -25.07
CA GLU A 110 -11.91 19.36 -25.60
C GLU A 110 -11.36 18.34 -24.58
N GLU A 111 -12.16 17.93 -23.61
CA GLU A 111 -11.74 17.06 -22.51
C GLU A 111 -12.23 15.62 -22.69
N LEU A 112 -11.52 14.69 -22.05
CA LEU A 112 -11.89 13.29 -21.94
C LEU A 112 -12.17 12.99 -20.48
N TYR A 113 -13.36 12.47 -20.18
CA TYR A 113 -13.74 12.01 -18.85
C TYR A 113 -13.87 10.49 -18.86
N TRP A 114 -13.62 9.83 -17.73
CA TRP A 114 -13.51 8.38 -17.72
C TRP A 114 -14.07 7.74 -16.45
N CYS A 115 -14.54 6.50 -16.59
CA CYS A 115 -14.75 5.59 -15.46
C CYS A 115 -14.56 4.14 -15.92
N VAL A 116 -14.27 3.23 -14.98
CA VAL A 116 -14.30 1.78 -15.26
C VAL A 116 -15.74 1.31 -15.13
N LEU A 117 -16.32 0.80 -16.23
CA LEU A 117 -17.74 0.42 -16.29
C LEU A 117 -18.07 -0.70 -15.31
N GLN A 118 -17.20 -1.70 -15.15
CA GLN A 118 -17.47 -2.77 -14.18
C GLN A 118 -17.51 -2.26 -12.74
N THR A 119 -16.52 -1.45 -12.34
CA THR A 119 -16.48 -0.80 -11.03
C THR A 119 -17.72 0.06 -10.81
N TYR A 120 -18.13 0.87 -11.79
CA TYR A 120 -19.35 1.68 -11.70
C TYR A 120 -20.60 0.82 -11.52
N CYS A 121 -20.73 -0.28 -12.26
CA CYS A 121 -21.84 -1.21 -12.11
C CYS A 121 -21.89 -1.84 -10.71
N TRP A 122 -20.74 -2.17 -10.12
CA TRP A 122 -20.68 -2.84 -8.82
C TRP A 122 -20.79 -1.89 -7.63
N ASP A 123 -20.30 -0.67 -7.74
CA ASP A 123 -20.20 0.25 -6.61
C ASP A 123 -21.30 1.31 -6.64
N VAL A 124 -21.83 1.64 -7.82
CA VAL A 124 -22.91 2.63 -7.95
C VAL A 124 -24.22 1.95 -8.26
N LEU A 125 -24.30 1.18 -9.36
CA LEU A 125 -25.59 0.62 -9.78
C LEU A 125 -26.09 -0.48 -8.83
N ASP A 126 -25.22 -1.38 -8.38
CA ASP A 126 -25.59 -2.43 -7.43
C ASP A 126 -25.96 -1.87 -6.05
N GLU A 127 -25.31 -0.79 -5.58
CA GLU A 127 -25.60 -0.18 -4.29
C GLU A 127 -26.87 0.68 -4.32
N GLU A 128 -27.06 1.51 -5.36
CA GLU A 128 -28.22 2.40 -5.47
C GLU A 128 -29.51 1.65 -5.79
N ASN A 129 -29.45 0.60 -6.65
CA ASN A 129 -30.60 -0.17 -7.06
C ASN A 129 -30.23 -1.56 -7.60
N GLU A 130 -30.24 -2.59 -6.75
CA GLU A 130 -29.95 -3.98 -7.14
C GLU A 130 -30.76 -4.48 -8.36
N GLY A 131 -31.96 -3.92 -8.60
CA GLY A 131 -32.85 -4.26 -9.72
C GLY A 131 -32.50 -3.59 -11.05
N TRP A 132 -31.39 -2.84 -11.16
CA TRP A 132 -31.02 -2.14 -12.39
C TRP A 132 -30.85 -3.06 -13.61
N ARG A 133 -30.51 -4.33 -13.36
CA ARG A 133 -30.34 -5.36 -14.41
C ARG A 133 -31.65 -5.74 -15.12
N GLU A 134 -32.80 -5.39 -14.55
CA GLU A 134 -34.12 -5.65 -15.14
C GLU A 134 -34.62 -4.46 -15.98
N GLN A 135 -33.90 -3.33 -15.96
CA GLN A 135 -34.25 -2.14 -16.73
C GLN A 135 -33.85 -2.30 -18.20
N GLU A 136 -34.45 -1.50 -19.08
CA GLU A 136 -34.06 -1.44 -20.50
C GLU A 136 -32.74 -0.69 -20.66
N SER A 137 -32.60 0.44 -19.96
CA SER A 137 -31.42 1.29 -20.03
C SER A 137 -31.07 1.88 -18.67
N VAL A 138 -29.78 2.15 -18.44
CA VAL A 138 -29.27 2.85 -17.26
C VAL A 138 -28.36 4.00 -17.68
N ARG A 139 -28.32 5.05 -16.85
CA ARG A 139 -27.45 6.21 -17.09
C ARG A 139 -26.21 6.11 -16.21
N VAL A 140 -25.05 6.02 -16.85
CA VAL A 140 -23.74 6.09 -16.18
C VAL A 140 -23.33 7.55 -16.11
N ARG A 141 -23.12 8.07 -14.90
CA ARG A 141 -22.67 9.43 -14.60
C ARG A 141 -21.18 9.41 -14.22
N ILE A 142 -20.40 10.32 -14.79
CA ILE A 142 -18.96 10.47 -14.53
C ILE A 142 -18.71 11.89 -14.05
N ASP A 143 -18.00 12.05 -12.94
CA ASP A 143 -17.57 13.36 -12.45
C ASP A 143 -16.51 13.95 -13.38
N ARG A 144 -16.51 15.28 -13.53
CA ARG A 144 -15.61 15.96 -14.47
C ARG A 144 -14.18 16.01 -13.95
N GLU A 145 -13.46 14.92 -14.13
CA GLU A 145 -12.02 14.79 -13.91
C GLU A 145 -11.30 14.42 -15.23
N PRO A 146 -10.60 15.37 -15.87
CA PRO A 146 -10.02 15.15 -17.20
C PRO A 146 -8.88 14.12 -17.22
N LEU A 147 -8.90 13.17 -18.16
CA LEU A 147 -7.91 12.10 -18.32
C LEU A 147 -6.50 12.60 -18.73
N ALA A 148 -6.35 13.83 -19.20
CA ALA A 148 -5.11 14.36 -19.78
C ALA A 148 -4.01 14.69 -18.76
N ASP A 149 -4.29 14.59 -17.46
CA ASP A 149 -3.32 14.82 -16.39
C ASP A 149 -2.52 13.54 -16.05
N SER A 150 -1.21 13.66 -15.88
CA SER A 150 -0.33 12.59 -15.36
C SER A 150 -0.84 11.96 -14.05
N LEU A 151 -1.45 12.76 -13.16
CA LEU A 151 -2.07 12.28 -11.94
C LEU A 151 -3.27 11.40 -12.25
N GLN A 152 -4.07 11.78 -13.25
CA GLN A 152 -5.25 11.04 -13.69
C GLN A 152 -4.91 9.75 -14.43
N LEU A 153 -3.84 9.74 -15.23
CA LEU A 153 -3.29 8.50 -15.80
C LEU A 153 -2.78 7.54 -14.72
N SER A 154 -2.13 8.07 -13.67
CA SER A 154 -1.70 7.27 -12.51
C SER A 154 -2.90 6.73 -11.72
N ARG A 155 -3.94 7.55 -11.52
CA ARG A 155 -5.21 7.12 -10.91
C ARG A 155 -5.88 6.03 -11.75
N LEU A 156 -5.95 6.19 -13.07
CA LEU A 156 -6.50 5.19 -13.98
C LEU A 156 -5.75 3.86 -13.84
N ARG A 157 -4.41 3.85 -13.82
CA ARG A 157 -3.63 2.63 -13.58
C ARG A 157 -3.99 1.95 -12.25
N GLY A 158 -4.15 2.72 -11.17
CA GLY A 158 -4.57 2.20 -9.87
C GLY A 158 -5.94 1.53 -9.93
N VAL A 159 -6.94 2.22 -10.49
CA VAL A 159 -8.32 1.72 -10.61
C VAL A 159 -8.38 0.49 -11.54
N LEU A 160 -7.57 0.45 -12.61
CA LEU A 160 -7.49 -0.71 -13.51
C LEU A 160 -6.98 -1.96 -12.79
N ARG A 161 -5.92 -1.84 -11.97
CA ARG A 161 -5.40 -2.97 -11.17
C ARG A 161 -6.43 -3.49 -10.18
N GLU A 162 -7.15 -2.59 -9.52
CA GLU A 162 -8.23 -2.96 -8.61
C GLU A 162 -9.37 -3.67 -9.34
N ALA A 163 -9.77 -3.16 -10.51
CA ALA A 163 -10.79 -3.78 -11.35
C ALA A 163 -10.35 -5.18 -11.84
N GLU A 164 -9.10 -5.37 -12.26
CA GLU A 164 -8.55 -6.68 -12.63
C GLU A 164 -8.64 -7.68 -11.48
N HIS A 165 -8.24 -7.26 -10.27
CA HIS A 165 -8.33 -8.10 -9.07
C HIS A 165 -9.77 -8.50 -8.75
N ARG A 166 -10.72 -7.56 -8.87
CA ARG A 166 -12.16 -7.83 -8.70
C ARG A 166 -12.71 -8.77 -9.75
N ILE A 167 -12.37 -8.58 -11.03
CA ILE A 167 -12.76 -9.49 -12.13
C ILE A 167 -12.24 -10.90 -11.85
N ALA A 168 -10.96 -11.05 -11.52
CA ALA A 168 -10.35 -12.35 -11.21
C ALA A 168 -11.01 -13.03 -10.01
N THR A 169 -11.27 -12.27 -8.94
CA THR A 169 -11.99 -12.76 -7.74
C THR A 169 -13.39 -13.25 -8.11
N ARG A 170 -14.18 -12.45 -8.84
CA ARG A 170 -15.54 -12.81 -9.26
C ARG A 170 -15.57 -14.02 -10.20
N GLN A 171 -14.61 -14.14 -11.10
CA GLN A 171 -14.47 -15.32 -11.96
C GLN A 171 -14.15 -16.57 -11.14
N ARG A 172 -13.27 -16.47 -10.15
CA ARG A 172 -12.94 -17.57 -9.22
C ARG A 172 -14.17 -18.02 -8.43
N VAL A 173 -14.91 -17.08 -7.84
CA VAL A 173 -16.16 -17.37 -7.12
C VAL A 173 -17.17 -18.06 -8.04
N ALA A 174 -17.39 -17.53 -9.24
CA ALA A 174 -18.30 -18.12 -10.20
C ALA A 174 -17.84 -19.51 -10.69
N ALA A 175 -16.54 -19.76 -10.78
CA ALA A 175 -15.99 -21.08 -11.11
C ALA A 175 -16.22 -22.08 -9.96
N SER A 176 -15.97 -21.67 -8.72
CA SER A 176 -16.19 -22.50 -7.52
C SER A 176 -17.65 -22.93 -7.38
N ARG A 177 -18.59 -22.02 -7.68
CA ARG A 177 -20.04 -22.30 -7.62
C ARG A 177 -20.53 -23.21 -8.76
N ARG A 178 -19.81 -23.31 -9.87
CA ARG A 178 -20.18 -24.14 -11.03
C ARG A 178 -19.87 -25.64 -10.86
N GLY A 179 -19.39 -26.07 -9.69
CA GLY A 179 -19.06 -27.47 -9.35
C GLY A 179 -20.21 -28.49 -9.32
N THR A 180 -21.37 -28.21 -9.91
CA THR A 180 -22.45 -29.17 -10.17
C THR A 180 -23.04 -28.92 -11.57
N LEU A 181 -23.31 -29.98 -12.33
CA LEU A 181 -23.55 -30.07 -13.78
C LEU A 181 -24.74 -29.27 -14.38
N HIS A 182 -25.20 -28.15 -13.79
CA HIS A 182 -26.50 -27.53 -14.15
C HIS A 182 -26.49 -26.06 -14.57
N HIS A 183 -25.34 -25.42 -14.79
CA HIS A 183 -25.30 -24.05 -15.31
C HIS A 183 -24.59 -23.93 -16.66
N PRO A 184 -25.28 -23.45 -17.71
CA PRO A 184 -24.75 -23.41 -19.07
C PRO A 184 -23.55 -22.46 -19.20
N SER A 185 -22.71 -22.80 -20.17
CA SER A 185 -21.33 -22.36 -20.43
C SER A 185 -21.13 -20.90 -20.85
N ARG A 186 -21.85 -19.94 -20.28
CA ARG A 186 -21.54 -18.50 -20.45
C ARG A 186 -20.70 -18.05 -19.25
N MET A 187 -19.61 -17.34 -19.50
CA MET A 187 -18.72 -16.80 -18.45
C MET A 187 -19.46 -15.72 -17.65
N HIS A 188 -20.27 -16.15 -16.68
CA HIS A 188 -20.86 -15.25 -15.70
C HIS A 188 -19.78 -14.95 -14.64
N VAL A 189 -19.42 -13.69 -14.48
CA VAL A 189 -18.75 -13.20 -13.27
C VAL A 189 -19.75 -13.22 -12.12
N ALA A 190 -19.30 -13.53 -10.90
CA ALA A 190 -20.18 -13.51 -9.73
C ALA A 190 -20.74 -12.09 -9.46
N SER A 191 -21.98 -12.01 -8.99
CA SER A 191 -22.56 -10.77 -8.46
C SER A 191 -21.91 -10.38 -7.12
N THR A 192 -22.10 -9.12 -6.70
CA THR A 192 -21.58 -8.62 -5.41
C THR A 192 -22.11 -9.44 -4.24
N SER A 193 -23.40 -9.79 -4.27
CA SER A 193 -24.01 -10.70 -3.29
C SER A 193 -23.39 -12.09 -3.28
N GLN A 194 -23.14 -12.69 -4.45
CA GLN A 194 -22.52 -14.01 -4.56
C GLN A 194 -21.08 -14.05 -4.03
N VAL A 195 -20.28 -12.99 -4.26
CA VAL A 195 -18.94 -12.86 -3.68
C VAL A 195 -19.02 -12.77 -2.16
N ARG A 196 -19.91 -11.92 -1.64
CA ARG A 196 -20.14 -11.76 -0.21
C ARG A 196 -20.57 -13.07 0.45
N ASP A 197 -21.53 -13.78 -0.14
CA ASP A 197 -22.01 -15.07 0.36
C ASP A 197 -20.91 -16.13 0.36
N TYR A 198 -20.10 -16.18 -0.70
CA TYR A 198 -18.96 -17.09 -0.77
C TYR A 198 -17.91 -16.79 0.31
N LYS A 199 -17.59 -15.51 0.57
CA LYS A 199 -16.70 -15.14 1.68
C LYS A 199 -17.28 -15.57 3.03
N ARG A 200 -18.59 -15.39 3.27
CA ARG A 200 -19.24 -15.85 4.51
C ARG A 200 -19.09 -17.36 4.70
N GLU A 201 -19.31 -18.14 3.64
CA GLU A 201 -19.11 -19.59 3.67
C GLU A 201 -17.66 -19.95 4.02
N MET A 202 -16.67 -19.30 3.38
CA MET A 202 -15.25 -19.53 3.69
C MET A 202 -14.90 -19.18 5.14
N VAL A 203 -15.45 -18.10 5.68
CA VAL A 203 -15.26 -17.74 7.09
C VAL A 203 -15.89 -18.78 8.02
N ALA A 204 -17.10 -19.25 7.71
CA ALA A 204 -17.75 -20.32 8.47
C ALA A 204 -16.92 -21.62 8.45
N ASP A 205 -16.43 -22.03 7.27
CA ASP A 205 -15.55 -23.18 7.11
C ASP A 205 -14.25 -23.01 7.94
N ALA A 206 -13.68 -21.80 7.97
CA ALA A 206 -12.50 -21.52 8.79
C ALA A 206 -12.78 -21.65 10.30
N VAL A 207 -13.96 -21.25 10.76
CA VAL A 207 -14.39 -21.44 12.16
C VAL A 207 -14.55 -22.93 12.48
N GLU A 208 -15.13 -23.72 11.57
CA GLU A 208 -15.20 -25.19 11.72
C GLU A 208 -13.82 -25.83 11.79
N LEU A 209 -12.89 -25.41 10.93
CA LEU A 209 -11.49 -25.85 10.95
C LEU A 209 -10.81 -25.51 12.28
N ALA A 210 -11.00 -24.28 12.80
CA ALA A 210 -10.46 -23.88 14.09
C ALA A 210 -11.02 -24.71 15.24
N ASN A 211 -12.33 -24.97 15.26
CA ASN A 211 -12.99 -25.84 16.24
C ASN A 211 -12.47 -27.29 16.18
N ALA A 212 -12.06 -27.76 15.00
CA ALA A 212 -11.39 -29.04 14.80
C ALA A 212 -9.87 -29.00 15.11
N SER A 213 -9.37 -27.92 15.73
CA SER A 213 -7.95 -27.69 16.04
C SER A 213 -7.04 -27.65 14.80
N GLN A 214 -7.57 -27.36 13.61
CA GLN A 214 -6.81 -27.17 12.38
C GLN A 214 -6.47 -25.69 12.15
N TYR A 215 -5.77 -25.08 13.12
CA TYR A 215 -5.55 -23.64 13.16
C TYR A 215 -4.81 -23.08 11.95
N ASP A 216 -3.80 -23.78 11.42
CA ASP A 216 -3.04 -23.31 10.25
C ASP A 216 -3.93 -23.21 9.00
N ARG A 217 -4.81 -24.20 8.80
CA ARG A 217 -5.76 -24.20 7.69
C ARG A 217 -6.82 -23.11 7.87
N ALA A 218 -7.34 -22.95 9.09
CA ALA A 218 -8.27 -21.87 9.40
C ALA A 218 -7.66 -20.50 9.09
N ARG A 219 -6.43 -20.23 9.58
CA ARG A 219 -5.69 -18.99 9.30
C ARG A 219 -5.47 -18.79 7.80
N GLN A 220 -5.09 -19.84 7.05
CA GLN A 220 -4.91 -19.76 5.60
C GLN A 220 -6.20 -19.37 4.89
N THR A 221 -7.34 -19.99 5.24
CA THR A 221 -8.64 -19.66 4.66
C THR A 221 -9.06 -18.22 4.97
N LEU A 222 -8.86 -17.75 6.20
CA LEU A 222 -9.18 -16.37 6.58
C LEU A 222 -8.28 -15.35 5.88
N LEU A 223 -6.99 -15.67 5.70
CA LEU A 223 -6.08 -14.85 4.89
C LEU A 223 -6.50 -14.80 3.43
N GLU A 224 -7.03 -15.90 2.87
CA GLU A 224 -7.59 -15.89 1.52
C GLU A 224 -8.79 -14.94 1.44
N VAL A 225 -9.72 -14.99 2.39
CA VAL A 225 -10.87 -14.06 2.44
C VAL A 225 -10.41 -12.60 2.51
N ARG A 226 -9.41 -12.29 3.34
CA ARG A 226 -8.81 -10.95 3.42
C ARG A 226 -8.19 -10.49 2.09
N GLN A 227 -7.57 -11.40 1.34
CA GLN A 227 -6.91 -11.08 0.06
C GLN A 227 -7.88 -11.01 -1.11
N MET A 228 -9.09 -11.55 -0.97
CA MET A 228 -10.13 -11.43 -2.00
C MET A 228 -10.52 -9.96 -2.19
N ALA A 229 -10.85 -9.61 -3.43
CA ALA A 229 -11.29 -8.26 -3.73
C ALA A 229 -12.62 -7.90 -3.03
N GLU A 230 -12.90 -6.60 -2.96
CA GLU A 230 -14.06 -5.99 -2.28
C GLU A 230 -13.94 -6.06 -0.76
N VAL A 231 -14.01 -4.92 -0.08
CA VAL A 231 -13.94 -4.91 1.38
C VAL A 231 -15.36 -4.83 1.92
N ASP A 232 -15.76 -5.88 2.64
CA ASP A 232 -17.13 -6.13 3.09
C ASP A 232 -17.19 -6.67 4.54
N GLU A 233 -18.41 -6.84 5.08
CA GLU A 233 -18.64 -7.40 6.41
C GLU A 233 -17.95 -8.77 6.63
N PRO A 234 -17.97 -9.74 5.69
CA PRO A 234 -17.19 -10.97 5.80
C PRO A 234 -15.68 -10.76 5.92
N THR A 235 -15.15 -9.73 5.27
CA THR A 235 -13.72 -9.35 5.39
C THR A 235 -13.40 -8.88 6.82
N LEU A 236 -14.29 -8.08 7.43
CA LEU A 236 -14.17 -7.69 8.84
C LEU A 236 -14.21 -8.91 9.78
N GLU A 237 -15.19 -9.80 9.60
CA GLU A 237 -15.27 -11.03 10.40
C GLU A 237 -14.00 -11.88 10.23
N ALA A 238 -13.48 -12.00 9.00
CA ALA A 238 -12.24 -12.74 8.76
C ALA A 238 -11.05 -12.16 9.52
N LEU A 239 -10.89 -10.83 9.53
CA LEU A 239 -9.86 -10.14 10.29
C LEU A 239 -10.02 -10.34 11.80
N HIS A 240 -11.26 -10.25 12.31
CA HIS A 240 -11.56 -10.49 13.72
C HIS A 240 -11.17 -11.91 14.14
N ARG A 241 -11.50 -12.92 13.33
CA ARG A 241 -11.09 -14.31 13.56
C ARG A 241 -9.58 -14.50 13.44
N LEU A 242 -8.90 -13.82 12.52
CA LEU A 242 -7.44 -13.85 12.44
C LEU A 242 -6.80 -13.33 13.73
N LEU A 243 -7.33 -12.25 14.31
CA LEU A 243 -6.83 -11.71 15.59
C LEU A 243 -7.02 -12.70 16.74
N GLN A 244 -8.21 -13.30 16.85
CA GLN A 244 -8.52 -14.30 17.88
C GLN A 244 -7.65 -15.56 17.77
N LEU A 245 -7.37 -16.00 16.54
CA LEU A 245 -6.56 -17.19 16.30
C LEU A 245 -5.06 -16.93 16.37
N SER A 246 -4.59 -15.68 16.38
CA SER A 246 -3.16 -15.37 16.32
C SER A 246 -2.58 -15.15 17.72
N GLU A 247 -1.79 -16.10 18.21
CA GLU A 247 -0.96 -15.90 19.40
C GLU A 247 0.32 -15.14 19.01
N ILE A 248 0.76 -14.22 19.85
CA ILE A 248 1.96 -13.42 19.57
C ILE A 248 3.19 -14.21 20.03
N GLU A 249 3.73 -15.03 19.13
CA GLU A 249 4.93 -15.84 19.41
C GLU A 249 6.23 -15.12 19.01
N ASN A 250 6.15 -14.15 18.10
CA ASN A 250 7.28 -13.41 17.58
C ASN A 250 6.87 -12.03 17.04
N SER A 251 7.85 -11.16 16.79
CA SER A 251 7.64 -9.79 16.31
C SER A 251 6.94 -9.73 14.96
N THR A 252 7.14 -10.70 14.06
CA THR A 252 6.45 -10.76 12.76
C THR A 252 4.94 -10.94 12.94
N LEU A 253 4.53 -11.81 13.87
CA LEU A 253 3.12 -12.01 14.23
C LEU A 253 2.55 -10.80 14.96
N ALA A 254 3.32 -10.12 15.81
CA ALA A 254 2.90 -8.87 16.44
C ALA A 254 2.61 -7.78 15.39
N PHE A 255 3.51 -7.59 14.41
CA PHE A 255 3.29 -6.67 13.30
C PHE A 255 2.09 -7.07 12.42
N ALA A 256 1.84 -8.37 12.23
CA ALA A 256 0.64 -8.84 11.54
C ALA A 256 -0.65 -8.50 12.32
N LYS A 257 -0.67 -8.78 13.63
CA LYS A 257 -1.80 -8.43 14.53
C LYS A 257 -2.10 -6.94 14.52
N ILE A 258 -1.09 -6.06 14.62
CA ILE A 258 -1.26 -4.60 14.53
C ILE A 258 -1.94 -4.19 13.22
N ARG A 259 -1.51 -4.76 12.09
CA ARG A 259 -2.10 -4.49 10.78
C ARG A 259 -3.55 -4.96 10.73
N PHE A 260 -3.83 -6.19 11.15
CA PHE A 260 -5.19 -6.74 11.16
C PHE A 260 -6.12 -5.95 12.07
N ALA A 261 -5.68 -5.58 13.28
CA ALA A 261 -6.49 -4.82 14.23
C ALA A 261 -6.82 -3.41 13.73
N ARG A 262 -5.86 -2.73 13.09
CA ARG A 262 -6.09 -1.42 12.47
C ARG A 262 -7.06 -1.51 11.29
N GLU A 263 -6.84 -2.48 10.40
CA GLU A 263 -7.70 -2.73 9.23
C GLU A 263 -9.14 -3.05 9.69
N ALA A 264 -9.28 -3.98 10.64
CA ALA A 264 -10.56 -4.34 11.24
C ALA A 264 -11.23 -3.14 11.93
N GLY A 265 -10.46 -2.31 12.66
CA GLY A 265 -11.00 -1.13 13.35
C GLY A 265 -11.57 -0.10 12.37
N ALA A 266 -10.89 0.14 11.26
CA ALA A 266 -11.38 1.04 10.20
C ALA A 266 -12.66 0.50 9.55
N LEU A 267 -12.77 -0.82 9.35
CA LEU A 267 -13.97 -1.46 8.82
C LEU A 267 -15.12 -1.50 9.81
N ALA A 268 -14.85 -1.78 11.08
CA ALA A 268 -15.84 -1.76 12.14
C ALA A 268 -16.47 -0.37 12.28
N GLN A 269 -15.67 0.71 12.19
CA GLN A 269 -16.18 2.09 12.14
C GLN A 269 -17.02 2.36 10.90
N ARG A 270 -16.57 1.90 9.72
CA ARG A 270 -17.32 2.06 8.45
C ARG A 270 -18.69 1.38 8.49
N TYR A 271 -18.79 0.22 9.15
CA TYR A 271 -20.03 -0.54 9.28
C TYR A 271 -20.81 -0.25 10.56
N ASP A 272 -20.49 0.83 11.27
CA ASP A 272 -21.18 1.28 12.49
C ASP A 272 -21.37 0.14 13.52
N ARG A 273 -20.30 -0.63 13.75
CA ARG A 273 -20.30 -1.71 14.74
C ARG A 273 -20.35 -1.17 16.16
N GLU A 274 -20.88 -1.98 17.06
CA GLU A 274 -20.96 -1.66 18.49
C GLU A 274 -19.57 -1.35 19.08
N GLU A 275 -19.52 -0.42 20.03
CA GLU A 275 -18.28 0.01 20.69
C GLU A 275 -17.48 -1.16 21.28
N GLY A 276 -18.17 -2.22 21.75
CA GLY A 276 -17.50 -3.41 22.28
C GLY A 276 -16.61 -4.13 21.27
N VAL A 277 -16.98 -4.15 19.98
CA VAL A 277 -16.12 -4.71 18.92
C VAL A 277 -14.89 -3.83 18.71
N LEU A 278 -15.06 -2.51 18.73
CA LEU A 278 -13.94 -1.57 18.61
C LEU A 278 -12.97 -1.67 19.80
N GLU A 279 -13.49 -1.92 21.00
CA GLU A 279 -12.70 -2.12 22.21
C GLU A 279 -11.88 -3.41 22.14
N GLU A 280 -12.49 -4.55 21.74
CA GLU A 280 -11.76 -5.82 21.53
C GLU A 280 -10.65 -5.68 20.47
N LEU A 281 -10.92 -4.99 19.37
CA LEU A 281 -9.91 -4.73 18.33
C LEU A 281 -8.77 -3.84 18.85
N ARG A 282 -9.08 -2.86 19.72
CA ARG A 282 -8.07 -2.02 20.38
C ARG A 282 -7.24 -2.84 21.37
N GLU A 283 -7.83 -3.75 22.12
CA GLU A 283 -7.09 -4.64 23.02
C GLU A 283 -6.04 -5.48 22.27
N HIS A 284 -6.43 -6.11 21.15
CA HIS A 284 -5.47 -6.84 20.31
C HIS A 284 -4.36 -5.96 19.73
N TYR A 285 -4.70 -4.71 19.39
CA TYR A 285 -3.74 -3.73 18.91
C TYR A 285 -2.73 -3.37 20.01
N ASP A 286 -3.20 -3.04 21.20
CA ASP A 286 -2.38 -2.62 22.34
C ASP A 286 -1.52 -3.79 22.87
N GLU A 287 -2.06 -5.01 22.92
CA GLU A 287 -1.33 -6.24 23.26
C GLU A 287 -0.13 -6.45 22.31
N ALA A 288 -0.35 -6.31 21.00
CA ALA A 288 0.71 -6.49 20.01
C ALA A 288 1.76 -5.37 20.05
N TRP A 289 1.38 -4.14 20.39
CA TRP A 289 2.33 -3.06 20.62
C TRP A 289 3.18 -3.27 21.87
N ALA A 290 2.55 -3.65 22.98
CA ALA A 290 3.27 -3.97 24.21
C ALA A 290 4.31 -5.07 23.99
N TYR A 291 3.96 -6.11 23.21
CA TYR A 291 4.92 -7.15 22.84
C TYR A 291 6.11 -6.60 22.04
N LEU A 292 5.88 -5.71 21.07
CA LEU A 292 6.97 -5.13 20.28
C LEU A 292 7.89 -4.25 21.14
N ASP A 293 7.31 -3.46 22.04
CA ASP A 293 8.09 -2.62 22.96
C ASP A 293 8.97 -3.48 23.89
N GLU A 294 8.46 -4.63 24.33
CA GLU A 294 9.19 -5.55 25.23
C GLU A 294 10.17 -6.48 24.51
N HIS A 295 9.91 -6.89 23.28
CA HIS A 295 10.67 -7.96 22.62
C HIS A 295 11.36 -7.57 21.32
N PHE A 296 11.01 -6.44 20.73
CA PHE A 296 11.58 -5.97 19.46
C PHE A 296 12.42 -4.71 19.64
N VAL A 297 11.93 -3.72 20.39
CA VAL A 297 12.67 -2.50 20.71
C VAL A 297 13.87 -2.83 21.59
N GLY A 298 15.05 -2.36 21.20
CA GLY A 298 16.31 -2.62 21.88
C GLY A 298 16.94 -3.98 21.59
N ALA A 299 16.25 -4.88 20.91
CA ALA A 299 16.80 -6.20 20.59
C ALA A 299 17.98 -6.11 19.61
N PRO A 300 19.03 -6.92 19.80
CA PRO A 300 20.18 -6.98 18.90
C PRO A 300 19.93 -7.88 17.69
N TYR A 301 20.27 -7.37 16.52
CA TYR A 301 20.21 -8.03 15.23
C TYR A 301 21.57 -7.98 14.54
N LEU A 302 21.77 -8.83 13.53
CA LEU A 302 22.86 -8.77 12.57
C LEU A 302 22.27 -8.62 11.18
N ASP A 303 22.81 -7.74 10.36
CA ASP A 303 22.46 -7.71 8.94
C ASP A 303 23.14 -8.85 8.15
N GLN A 304 22.88 -8.93 6.85
CA GLN A 304 23.52 -9.89 5.94
C GLN A 304 25.05 -9.80 5.88
N SER A 305 25.62 -8.64 6.23
CA SER A 305 27.07 -8.42 6.29
C SER A 305 27.67 -8.83 7.64
N GLY A 306 26.85 -9.26 8.60
CA GLY A 306 27.25 -9.53 9.98
C GLY A 306 27.48 -8.25 10.80
N LEU A 307 27.00 -7.10 10.33
CA LEU A 307 27.07 -5.85 11.08
C LEU A 307 25.97 -5.82 12.14
N PRO A 308 26.31 -5.46 13.39
CA PRO A 308 25.33 -5.34 14.46
C PRO A 308 24.35 -4.19 14.22
N VAL A 309 23.07 -4.53 14.32
CA VAL A 309 21.92 -3.63 14.21
C VAL A 309 21.17 -3.65 15.54
N ARG A 310 20.82 -2.47 16.04
CA ARG A 310 19.99 -2.35 17.26
C ARG A 310 18.75 -1.54 16.95
N ILE A 311 17.59 -2.07 17.31
CA ILE A 311 16.32 -1.35 17.16
C ILE A 311 16.23 -0.31 18.27
N LEU A 312 16.08 0.95 17.91
CA LEU A 312 16.00 2.04 18.87
C LEU A 312 14.55 2.38 19.22
N GLU A 313 13.70 2.41 18.21
CA GLU A 313 12.30 2.82 18.32
C GLU A 313 11.53 2.30 17.11
N VAL A 314 10.23 2.07 17.27
CA VAL A 314 9.32 1.79 16.16
C VAL A 314 8.34 2.96 16.03
N GLU A 315 8.48 3.70 14.94
CA GLU A 315 7.62 4.83 14.61
C GLU A 315 6.42 4.38 13.77
N ARG A 316 5.28 4.99 14.02
CA ARG A 316 4.07 4.86 13.19
C ARG A 316 4.10 5.94 12.12
N LEU A 317 4.31 5.57 10.85
CA LEU A 317 4.11 6.52 9.75
C LEU A 317 2.62 6.58 9.42
N ASN A 318 2.00 7.71 9.78
CA ASN A 318 0.69 8.07 9.23
C ASN A 318 0.90 8.58 7.80
N LEU A 319 1.12 7.67 6.85
CA LEU A 319 1.07 8.03 5.44
C LEU A 319 -0.35 8.49 5.13
N LEU A 320 -0.49 9.72 4.63
CA LEU A 320 -1.77 10.41 4.41
C LEU A 320 -2.65 9.76 3.33
N SER A 321 -2.19 8.72 2.64
CA SER A 321 -2.92 8.05 1.57
C SER A 321 -2.12 6.82 1.11
N GLY A 322 -2.44 5.65 1.65
CA GLY A 322 -1.84 4.39 1.23
C GLY A 322 -2.25 3.25 2.15
N ASP A 323 -2.61 2.12 1.57
CA ASP A 323 -3.19 0.93 2.21
C ASP A 323 -2.17 0.11 3.05
N GLY A 324 -1.20 0.81 3.63
CA GLY A 324 -0.17 0.24 4.48
C GLY A 324 0.13 1.20 5.61
N ALA A 325 -0.18 0.80 6.84
CA ALA A 325 0.52 1.33 7.99
C ALA A 325 1.99 0.93 7.86
N GLU A 326 2.80 1.72 7.16
CA GLU A 326 4.24 1.51 7.19
C GLU A 326 4.72 1.81 8.60
N MET A 327 5.24 0.78 9.26
CA MET A 327 5.90 0.89 10.55
C MET A 327 7.38 0.96 10.27
N SER A 328 8.00 2.08 10.58
CA SER A 328 9.44 2.26 10.39
C SER A 328 10.16 2.06 11.71
N ALA A 329 11.21 1.24 11.70
CA ALA A 329 12.13 1.13 12.81
C ALA A 329 13.25 2.17 12.61
N VAL A 330 13.50 2.93 13.67
CA VAL A 330 14.71 3.70 13.83
C VAL A 330 15.78 2.74 14.35
N VAL A 331 16.89 2.58 13.62
CA VAL A 331 17.92 1.61 13.96
C VAL A 331 19.31 2.23 14.02
N GLN A 332 20.11 1.73 14.95
CA GLN A 332 21.57 1.91 14.93
C GLN A 332 22.17 0.79 14.07
N HIS A 333 22.73 1.12 12.92
CA HIS A 333 23.40 0.18 12.01
C HIS A 333 24.90 0.47 12.01
N GLY A 334 25.68 -0.38 12.68
CA GLY A 334 27.10 -0.11 12.89
C GLY A 334 27.31 1.15 13.74
N GLY A 335 27.71 2.26 13.09
CA GLY A 335 27.85 3.59 13.66
C GLY A 335 26.82 4.61 13.16
N ASP A 336 26.04 4.27 12.13
CA ASP A 336 25.06 5.14 11.53
C ASP A 336 23.68 4.95 12.14
N HIS A 337 22.85 5.97 11.96
CA HIS A 337 21.46 5.99 12.39
C HIS A 337 20.56 6.09 11.15
N ILE A 338 19.80 5.03 10.87
CA ILE A 338 18.98 4.92 9.66
C ILE A 338 17.55 4.49 10.00
N ARG A 339 16.61 4.79 9.09
CA ARG A 339 15.24 4.28 9.16
C ARG A 339 15.07 3.12 8.19
N LEU A 340 14.49 2.03 8.69
CA LEU A 340 14.18 0.83 7.93
C LEU A 340 12.72 0.42 8.15
N GLN A 341 12.18 -0.43 7.29
CA GLN A 341 10.85 -1.01 7.50
C GLN A 341 10.92 -2.03 8.65
N ALA A 342 10.19 -1.78 9.73
CA ALA A 342 10.24 -2.62 10.94
C ALA A 342 9.81 -4.07 10.67
N PRO A 343 8.75 -4.35 9.89
CA PRO A 343 8.36 -5.73 9.57
C PRO A 343 9.41 -6.49 8.76
N ALA A 344 10.21 -5.81 7.93
CA ALA A 344 11.27 -6.45 7.16
C ALA A 344 12.40 -6.95 8.07
N ILE A 345 12.73 -6.17 9.12
CA ILE A 345 13.71 -6.59 10.12
C ILE A 345 13.20 -7.79 10.94
N ALA A 346 11.92 -7.78 11.33
CA ALA A 346 11.32 -8.90 12.04
C ALA A 346 11.24 -10.19 11.21
N GLY A 347 11.08 -10.06 9.88
CA GLY A 347 10.88 -11.18 8.97
C GLY A 347 12.06 -12.14 8.82
N GLY A 348 13.27 -11.74 9.22
CA GLY A 348 14.43 -12.64 9.26
C GLY A 348 15.17 -12.85 7.94
N GLU A 349 14.72 -12.27 6.83
CA GLU A 349 15.37 -12.46 5.51
C GLU A 349 16.68 -11.67 5.37
N GLU A 350 16.72 -10.45 5.92
CA GLU A 350 17.89 -9.57 5.87
C GLU A 350 18.56 -9.36 7.21
N PHE A 351 17.88 -9.72 8.31
CA PHE A 351 18.32 -9.46 9.67
C PHE A 351 18.14 -10.69 10.54
N GLU A 352 19.21 -11.17 11.17
CA GLU A 352 19.19 -12.29 12.10
C GLU A 352 19.21 -11.78 13.54
N ARG A 353 18.26 -12.22 14.36
CA ARG A 353 18.23 -11.86 15.78
C ARG A 353 19.34 -12.62 16.52
N VAL A 354 20.21 -11.89 17.22
CA VAL A 354 21.40 -12.50 17.85
C VAL A 354 21.07 -13.28 19.12
N HIS A 355 20.09 -12.80 19.91
CA HIS A 355 19.71 -13.43 21.17
C HIS A 355 18.19 -13.44 21.35
N SER A 356 17.66 -14.57 21.84
CA SER A 356 16.29 -14.67 22.35
C SER A 356 16.23 -14.05 23.75
N GLY A 357 15.44 -13.00 23.93
CA GLY A 357 15.29 -12.31 25.22
C GLY A 357 14.57 -10.98 25.07
N GLU A 358 14.10 -10.41 26.18
CA GLU A 358 13.46 -9.09 26.21
C GLU A 358 14.39 -8.04 25.59
N GLY A 359 13.85 -7.30 24.63
CA GLY A 359 14.43 -6.06 24.18
C GLY A 359 14.19 -5.01 25.25
N ARG A 360 15.25 -4.41 25.76
CA ARG A 360 15.13 -3.34 26.75
C ARG A 360 15.16 -2.02 26.02
N ASP A 361 14.23 -1.15 26.36
CA ASP A 361 14.15 0.21 25.79
C ASP A 361 15.54 0.88 25.88
N PRO A 362 16.19 1.15 24.73
CA PRO A 362 17.52 1.75 24.72
C PRO A 362 17.56 3.14 25.34
N ARG A 363 16.42 3.84 25.47
CA ARG A 363 16.35 5.12 26.21
C ARG A 363 16.47 4.92 27.70
N VAL A 364 15.92 3.83 28.23
CA VAL A 364 15.99 3.49 29.65
C VAL A 364 17.37 2.94 29.99
N GLU A 365 18.01 2.20 29.08
CA GLU A 365 19.37 1.69 29.27
C GLU A 365 20.48 2.71 28.98
N ALA A 366 20.16 3.80 28.30
CA ALA A 366 21.12 4.86 28.05
C ALA A 366 21.69 5.34 29.39
N CYS A 367 23.02 5.54 29.44
CA CYS A 367 23.70 5.94 30.67
C CYS A 367 23.04 7.18 31.28
N GLU A 368 22.57 7.03 32.52
CA GLU A 368 21.92 8.11 33.27
C GLU A 368 22.83 9.36 33.32
N ASN A 369 22.21 10.54 33.33
CA ASN A 369 22.93 11.83 33.46
C ASN A 369 24.03 12.07 32.41
N ARG A 370 23.91 11.49 31.21
CA ARG A 370 24.86 11.67 30.08
C ARG A 370 26.27 11.15 30.37
N GLN A 371 26.44 10.24 31.34
CA GLN A 371 27.74 9.67 31.72
C GLN A 371 28.11 8.47 30.85
N HIS A 372 28.23 8.66 29.55
CA HIS A 372 28.67 7.60 28.63
C HIS A 372 30.17 7.36 28.75
N GLU A 373 30.57 6.09 28.73
CA GLU A 373 31.96 5.69 28.87
C GLU A 373 32.46 5.12 27.55
N PHE A 374 33.61 5.57 27.06
CA PHE A 374 34.14 5.16 25.77
C PHE A 374 35.60 4.77 25.90
N ASP A 375 36.03 3.80 25.10
CA ASP A 375 37.44 3.54 24.88
C ASP A 375 38.09 4.73 24.15
N ALA A 376 39.11 5.33 24.77
CA ALA A 376 39.74 6.55 24.26
C ALA A 376 40.40 6.33 22.89
N GLU A 377 40.97 5.16 22.63
CA GLU A 377 41.61 4.87 21.34
C GLU A 377 40.58 4.78 20.22
N SER A 378 39.49 4.06 20.45
CA SER A 378 38.37 3.93 19.52
C SER A 378 37.69 5.27 19.26
N LEU A 379 37.41 6.03 20.32
CA LEU A 379 36.78 7.35 20.25
C LEU A 379 37.64 8.34 19.45
N ARG A 380 38.97 8.29 19.58
CA ARG A 380 39.88 9.11 18.79
C ARG A 380 39.89 8.71 17.30
N ARG A 381 39.78 7.41 16.99
CA ARG A 381 39.80 6.90 15.62
C ARG A 381 38.49 7.14 14.87
N SER A 382 37.35 6.93 15.54
CA SER A 382 36.03 7.10 14.94
C SER A 382 34.98 7.51 16.00
N PRO A 383 34.85 8.81 16.30
CA PRO A 383 33.95 9.29 17.35
C PRO A 383 32.48 8.89 17.13
N ILE A 384 32.05 8.90 15.87
CA ILE A 384 30.68 8.61 15.43
C ILE A 384 30.34 7.13 15.65
N ALA A 385 31.24 6.22 15.27
CA ALA A 385 31.00 4.78 15.34
C ALA A 385 31.39 4.13 16.68
N THR A 386 32.09 4.85 17.56
CA THR A 386 32.49 4.31 18.86
C THR A 386 31.27 4.10 19.75
N ARG A 387 31.24 2.97 20.45
CA ARG A 387 30.12 2.58 21.31
C ARG A 387 30.42 2.87 22.76
N CYS A 388 29.40 3.27 23.49
CA CYS A 388 29.47 3.35 24.94
C CYS A 388 29.70 1.94 25.52
N LEU A 389 30.67 1.80 26.42
CA LEU A 389 31.01 0.53 27.06
C LEU A 389 29.89 -0.01 27.96
N ASN A 390 28.99 0.87 28.41
CA ASN A 390 27.92 0.55 29.34
C ASN A 390 26.57 0.32 28.65
N CYS A 391 26.15 1.20 27.72
CA CYS A 391 24.85 1.08 27.05
C CYS A 391 24.93 0.63 25.58
N GLU A 392 26.14 0.43 25.04
CA GLU A 392 26.41 -0.04 23.66
C GLU A 392 25.90 0.87 22.51
N LEU A 393 25.32 2.03 22.83
CA LEU A 393 24.91 3.01 21.85
C LEU A 393 26.13 3.68 21.20
N SER A 394 26.06 3.93 19.89
CA SER A 394 27.10 4.64 19.14
C SER A 394 27.10 6.13 19.52
N GLY A 395 28.24 6.79 19.34
CA GLY A 395 28.35 8.23 19.50
C GLY A 395 27.32 8.98 18.65
N GLU A 396 27.11 8.56 17.40
CA GLU A 396 26.10 9.20 16.55
C GLU A 396 24.68 9.02 17.08
N THR A 397 24.32 7.82 17.54
CA THR A 397 23.01 7.56 18.14
C THR A 397 22.81 8.36 19.41
N ILE A 398 23.81 8.43 20.29
CA ILE A 398 23.77 9.25 21.52
C ILE A 398 23.54 10.73 21.17
N LYS A 399 24.22 11.23 20.14
CA LYS A 399 24.12 12.62 19.72
C LYS A 399 22.82 12.95 19.01
N GLN A 400 22.45 12.18 17.99
CA GLN A 400 21.30 12.47 17.12
C GLN A 400 19.97 12.07 17.75
N TRP A 401 19.92 10.88 18.35
CA TRP A 401 18.65 10.31 18.83
C TRP A 401 18.36 10.70 20.28
N LEU A 402 19.37 10.64 21.18
CA LEU A 402 19.18 11.06 22.58
C LEU A 402 19.42 12.56 22.82
N SER A 403 19.97 13.29 21.84
CA SER A 403 20.40 14.68 22.03
C SER A 403 21.35 14.86 23.23
N HIS A 404 22.18 13.85 23.48
CA HIS A 404 23.22 13.86 24.51
C HIS A 404 24.56 14.26 23.91
N ASP A 405 25.41 14.88 24.71
CA ASP A 405 26.77 15.21 24.29
C ASP A 405 27.63 13.95 24.25
N VAL A 406 28.47 13.84 23.22
CA VAL A 406 29.48 12.79 23.10
C VAL A 406 30.83 13.41 23.45
N PRO A 407 31.57 12.83 24.41
CA PRO A 407 32.84 13.39 24.84
C PRO A 407 33.89 13.28 23.72
N ARG A 408 34.98 14.00 23.88
CA ARG A 408 36.13 13.99 22.95
C ARG A 408 37.40 13.63 23.69
N VAL A 409 38.39 13.15 22.95
CA VAL A 409 39.68 12.76 23.53
C VAL A 409 40.65 13.93 23.44
N CYS A 410 41.28 14.30 24.55
CA CYS A 410 42.37 15.28 24.57
C CYS A 410 43.59 14.74 23.83
N ASP A 411 44.17 15.53 22.91
CA ASP A 411 45.34 15.13 22.13
C ASP A 411 46.64 15.18 22.93
N SER A 412 46.67 15.92 24.05
CA SER A 412 47.83 15.99 24.94
C SER A 412 47.87 14.82 25.93
N CYS A 413 46.84 14.71 26.79
CA CYS A 413 46.84 13.71 27.86
C CYS A 413 46.15 12.39 27.47
N GLY A 414 45.30 12.38 26.44
CA GLY A 414 44.51 11.20 26.07
C GLY A 414 43.24 11.00 26.88
N ASP A 415 42.91 11.92 27.80
CA ASP A 415 41.70 11.81 28.62
C ASP A 415 40.42 12.10 27.80
N VAL A 416 39.32 11.43 28.17
CA VAL A 416 37.99 11.61 27.59
C VAL A 416 37.27 12.74 28.34
N VAL A 417 36.83 13.77 27.63
CA VAL A 417 36.34 15.02 28.22
C VAL A 417 35.00 15.44 27.62
N TYR A 418 34.06 15.81 28.50
CA TYR A 418 32.76 16.39 28.18
C TYR A 418 32.85 17.93 28.16
N GLU A 419 33.73 18.49 27.33
CA GLU A 419 33.79 19.94 27.12
C GLU A 419 32.96 20.33 25.91
N ASN A 420 32.27 21.48 26.00
CA ASN A 420 31.51 22.03 24.89
C ASN A 420 32.46 22.25 23.70
N PRO A 421 32.13 21.80 22.47
CA PRO A 421 33.02 21.93 21.32
C PRO A 421 33.50 23.35 21.02
N LEU A 422 32.71 24.36 21.42
CA LEU A 422 33.04 25.78 21.29
C LEU A 422 34.08 26.24 22.32
N ASP A 423 34.15 25.56 23.46
CA ASP A 423 35.11 25.88 24.51
C ASP A 423 36.47 25.25 24.21
N MET A 424 36.57 24.19 23.38
CA MET A 424 37.85 23.64 22.94
C MET A 424 38.49 24.49 21.83
N GLU A 425 39.57 25.21 22.17
CA GLU A 425 40.31 26.03 21.20
C GLU A 425 40.99 25.16 20.13
N SER A 426 40.63 25.36 18.86
CA SER A 426 41.44 24.88 17.74
C SER A 426 42.61 25.83 17.55
N VAL A 427 43.79 25.49 18.06
CA VAL A 427 44.99 26.29 17.79
C VAL A 427 45.29 26.21 16.30
N GLU A 428 45.21 27.36 15.61
CA GLU A 428 45.36 27.49 14.17
C GLU A 428 46.65 26.84 13.64
N ARG A 429 46.55 25.57 13.21
CA ARG A 429 47.24 24.94 12.06
C ARG A 429 47.13 23.41 12.04
N ARG A 430 46.66 22.78 13.11
CA ARG A 430 46.25 21.37 13.13
C ARG A 430 45.05 21.27 14.07
N SER A 431 44.01 20.56 13.69
CA SER A 431 42.78 20.31 14.46
C SER A 431 43.07 19.48 15.71
N MET A 432 43.91 19.98 16.62
CA MET A 432 44.21 19.36 17.89
C MET A 432 43.25 19.88 18.95
N LEU A 433 42.75 18.99 19.80
CA LEU A 433 41.79 19.26 20.86
C LEU A 433 42.47 19.10 22.23
N PHE A 434 42.49 20.16 23.05
CA PHE A 434 43.10 20.15 24.37
C PHE A 434 42.06 20.39 25.46
N CYS A 435 42.06 19.54 26.49
CA CYS A 435 41.24 19.73 27.68
C CYS A 435 41.70 20.94 28.50
N GLU A 436 40.83 21.46 29.37
CA GLU A 436 41.11 22.63 30.21
C GLU A 436 42.43 22.50 31.01
N ALA A 437 42.77 21.31 31.49
CA ALA A 437 44.01 21.06 32.24
C ALA A 437 45.28 21.01 31.35
N CYS A 438 45.14 20.82 30.04
CA CYS A 438 46.25 20.73 29.09
C CYS A 438 46.44 22.00 28.25
N ARG A 439 45.52 22.97 28.36
CA ARG A 439 45.68 24.33 27.82
C ARG A 439 46.63 25.11 28.72
#